data_AF-A0A9E2C2E7-F1
#
_entry.id   AF-A0A9E2C2E7-F1
#
_cell.length_a   1.000
_cell.length_b   1.000
_cell.length_c   1.000
_cell.angle_alpha   90.00
_cell.angle_beta   90.00
_cell.angle_gamma   90.00
#
_symmetry.space_group_name_H-M   'P 1'
#
loop_
_entity.id
_entity.type
_entity.pdbx_description
1 polymer ?
#
loop_
_entity_poly.entity_id
_entity_poly.type
_entity_poly.pdbx_seq_one_letter_code
_entity_poly.pdbx_strand_id
1 'polypeptide(L)'
;GMANIAQQEMAGIYMAGLANVNMAENAGIFFAGLGNYAEEEAAGIYFSGVANFLGSDAAGMFFSGLGNVMLGEAAGINAAGLINYSEDYSGIEIGLLNVAQKAYGMQIGLFNYAESLEGLPIGLISFVRDYPLRLDFWWSETAALSVALRSGNGRYYNLLAISANPYQENFHWTVGWGLGRAEGLSRNSYLDTDFMIHQVYSDGGGLDDHNLLLKLRALYGRNLYERLDIYAGPTLNLLFSESESADNVALWGPENPTWERGDTGIYFWPGIVLGVRY
;
A
#
# COMPACT_ATOMS: atom_id res chain seq x y z
N GLY A 1 9.41 -24.51 29.40
CA GLY A 1 10.70 -25.18 29.12
C GLY A 1 11.44 -24.46 28.00
N MET A 2 12.62 -24.94 27.58
CA MET A 2 13.29 -24.37 26.40
C MET A 2 12.53 -24.66 25.11
N ALA A 3 11.99 -25.86 24.96
CA ALA A 3 11.12 -26.21 23.84
C ALA A 3 9.92 -27.05 24.32
N ASN A 4 8.80 -26.97 23.60
CA ASN A 4 7.68 -27.89 23.70
C ASN A 4 7.61 -28.69 22.40
N ILE A 5 7.51 -30.02 22.49
CA ILE A 5 7.34 -30.90 21.33
C ILE A 5 6.08 -31.73 21.59
N ALA A 6 5.15 -31.71 20.65
CA ALA A 6 3.91 -32.45 20.74
C ALA A 6 3.66 -33.27 19.48
N GLN A 7 3.27 -34.53 19.71
CA GLN A 7 2.96 -35.51 18.67
C GLN A 7 1.47 -35.91 18.69
N GLN A 8 0.68 -35.27 19.54
CA GLN A 8 -0.75 -35.50 19.69
C GLN A 8 -1.45 -34.15 19.66
N GLU A 9 -2.76 -34.20 19.45
CA GLU A 9 -3.61 -33.02 19.44
C GLU A 9 -3.37 -32.13 20.67
N MET A 10 -3.35 -30.83 20.42
CA MET A 10 -3.03 -29.84 21.45
C MET A 10 -4.07 -28.74 21.49
N ALA A 11 -4.67 -28.53 22.66
CA ALA A 11 -5.58 -27.41 22.91
C ALA A 11 -5.18 -26.62 24.16
N GLY A 12 -4.93 -25.31 24.04
CA GLY A 12 -4.66 -24.45 25.20
C GLY A 12 -3.57 -23.39 25.00
N ILE A 13 -2.78 -23.12 26.04
CA ILE A 13 -1.70 -22.12 26.04
C ILE A 13 -0.35 -22.85 26.14
N TYR A 14 0.53 -22.59 25.17
CA TYR A 14 1.84 -23.22 25.05
C TYR A 14 2.92 -22.17 25.05
N MET A 15 3.80 -22.21 26.06
CA MET A 15 4.90 -21.26 26.22
C MET A 15 6.23 -21.99 26.19
N ALA A 16 7.12 -21.60 25.28
CA ALA A 16 8.47 -22.11 25.16
C ALA A 16 9.49 -20.97 25.12
N GLY A 17 10.64 -21.16 25.79
CA GLY A 17 11.73 -20.19 25.77
C GLY A 17 12.36 -20.03 24.39
N LEU A 18 12.42 -21.10 23.60
CA LEU A 18 12.97 -21.13 22.25
C LEU A 18 11.90 -21.51 21.23
N ALA A 19 11.30 -22.70 21.31
CA ALA A 19 10.43 -23.18 20.24
C ALA A 19 9.25 -24.06 20.70
N ASN A 20 8.11 -23.92 20.01
CA ASN A 20 7.04 -24.92 20.02
C ASN A 20 7.09 -25.71 18.71
N VAL A 21 7.04 -27.03 18.78
CA VAL A 21 7.03 -27.94 17.62
C VAL A 21 5.85 -28.88 17.75
N ASN A 22 4.88 -28.75 16.85
CA ASN A 22 3.62 -29.47 16.88
C ASN A 22 3.52 -30.33 15.61
N MET A 23 3.46 -31.64 15.79
CA MET A 23 3.36 -32.62 14.68
C MET A 23 1.93 -33.14 14.47
N ALA A 24 0.95 -32.53 15.12
CA ALA A 24 -0.46 -32.91 15.10
C ALA A 24 -1.34 -31.65 15.16
N GLU A 25 -2.63 -31.80 14.91
CA GLU A 25 -3.61 -30.70 14.95
C GLU A 25 -3.51 -29.94 16.27
N ASN A 26 -3.55 -28.61 16.20
CA ASN A 26 -3.36 -27.81 17.39
C ASN A 26 -4.16 -26.51 17.36
N ALA A 27 -4.78 -26.17 18.50
CA ALA A 27 -5.68 -25.04 18.65
C ALA A 27 -5.38 -24.27 19.94
N GLY A 28 -4.96 -23.01 19.86
CA GLY A 28 -4.63 -22.28 21.07
C GLY A 28 -3.77 -21.05 20.91
N ILE A 29 -2.99 -20.76 21.96
CA ILE A 29 -2.02 -19.67 21.98
C ILE A 29 -0.62 -20.27 22.11
N PHE A 30 0.23 -20.02 21.12
CA PHE A 30 1.59 -20.54 21.03
C PHE A 30 2.57 -19.39 21.12
N PHE A 31 3.33 -19.34 22.21
CA PHE A 31 4.38 -18.35 22.43
C PHE A 31 5.75 -19.04 22.42
N ALA A 32 6.65 -18.56 21.55
CA ALA A 32 8.01 -19.04 21.46
C ALA A 32 9.01 -17.88 21.36
N GLY A 33 10.12 -17.95 22.09
CA GLY A 33 11.17 -16.91 21.98
C GLY A 33 11.82 -16.84 20.61
N LEU A 34 11.95 -17.96 19.90
CA LEU A 34 12.47 -18.00 18.52
C LEU A 34 11.38 -18.35 17.52
N GLY A 35 10.71 -19.50 17.65
CA GLY A 35 9.74 -19.87 16.63
C GLY A 35 8.74 -20.94 16.98
N ASN A 36 7.62 -20.91 16.27
CA ASN A 36 6.59 -21.95 16.31
C ASN A 36 6.60 -22.73 15.00
N TYR A 37 6.52 -24.04 15.10
CA TYR A 37 6.39 -24.97 13.98
C TYR A 37 5.12 -25.79 14.18
N ALA A 38 4.21 -25.78 13.20
CA ALA A 38 3.08 -26.71 13.15
C ALA A 38 3.10 -27.44 11.81
N GLU A 39 3.18 -28.76 11.85
CA GLU A 39 3.14 -29.62 10.66
C GLU A 39 1.71 -29.74 10.11
N GLU A 40 0.76 -29.98 11.01
CA GLU A 40 -0.66 -30.22 10.73
C GLU A 40 -1.49 -28.96 11.00
N GLU A 41 -2.83 -29.10 10.95
CA GLU A 41 -3.78 -27.99 11.10
C GLU A 41 -3.53 -27.16 12.36
N ALA A 42 -3.55 -25.83 12.19
CA ALA A 42 -3.14 -24.87 13.20
C ALA A 42 -4.19 -23.77 13.39
N ALA A 43 -4.82 -23.70 14.57
CA ALA A 43 -5.82 -22.69 14.88
C ALA A 43 -5.42 -21.81 16.08
N GLY A 44 -5.61 -20.50 15.98
CA GLY A 44 -5.46 -19.57 17.10
C GLY A 44 -4.32 -18.56 16.93
N ILE A 45 -3.57 -18.29 17.99
CA ILE A 45 -2.60 -17.19 18.03
C ILE A 45 -1.19 -17.74 18.16
N TYR A 46 -0.32 -17.45 17.20
CA TYR A 46 1.09 -17.83 17.22
C TYR A 46 1.93 -16.57 17.34
N PHE A 47 2.75 -16.50 18.38
CA PHE A 47 3.69 -15.42 18.60
C PHE A 47 5.10 -15.99 18.66
N SER A 48 5.99 -15.45 17.84
CA SER A 48 7.40 -15.82 17.83
C SER A 48 8.32 -14.59 17.80
N GLY A 49 9.48 -14.68 18.46
CA GLY A 49 10.49 -13.63 18.35
C GLY A 49 11.15 -13.56 16.96
N VAL A 50 11.22 -14.69 16.24
CA VAL A 50 11.86 -14.78 14.92
C VAL A 50 10.87 -15.20 13.86
N ALA A 51 10.31 -16.41 13.94
CA ALA A 51 9.46 -16.93 12.86
C ALA A 51 8.39 -17.94 13.27
N ASN A 52 7.27 -17.96 12.52
CA ASN A 52 6.30 -19.04 12.55
C ASN A 52 6.33 -19.81 11.21
N PHE A 53 6.25 -21.13 11.28
CA PHE A 53 6.17 -22.01 10.10
C PHE A 53 4.97 -22.94 10.26
N LEU A 54 4.00 -22.82 9.36
CA LEU A 54 2.79 -23.65 9.35
C LEU A 54 2.74 -24.44 8.04
N GLY A 55 2.85 -25.76 8.15
CA GLY A 55 2.97 -26.69 7.03
C GLY A 55 1.65 -27.09 6.38
N SER A 56 0.54 -26.91 7.09
CA SER A 56 -0.82 -27.25 6.65
C SER A 56 -1.77 -26.06 6.83
N ASP A 57 -3.08 -26.30 6.78
CA ASP A 57 -4.12 -25.30 6.89
C ASP A 57 -4.06 -24.58 8.24
N ALA A 58 -4.29 -23.27 8.23
CA ALA A 58 -4.14 -22.46 9.41
C ALA A 58 -5.21 -21.37 9.54
N ALA A 59 -5.78 -21.19 10.71
CA ALA A 59 -6.78 -20.15 10.96
C ALA A 59 -6.47 -19.37 12.23
N GLY A 60 -6.18 -18.08 12.10
CA GLY A 60 -5.99 -17.20 13.26
C GLY A 60 -5.02 -16.05 13.05
N MET A 61 -4.20 -15.79 14.06
CA MET A 61 -3.31 -14.63 14.12
C MET A 61 -1.86 -15.08 14.31
N PHE A 62 -0.98 -14.68 13.40
CA PHE A 62 0.39 -15.18 13.34
C PHE A 62 1.34 -13.99 13.37
N PHE A 63 2.05 -13.82 14.48
CA PHE A 63 2.96 -12.71 14.75
C PHE A 63 4.39 -13.20 14.85
N SER A 64 5.29 -12.58 14.11
CA SER A 64 6.72 -12.85 14.20
C SER A 64 7.56 -11.58 14.11
N GLY A 65 8.75 -11.61 14.72
CA GLY A 65 9.71 -10.52 14.58
C GLY A 65 10.29 -10.41 13.18
N LEU A 66 10.58 -11.53 12.50
CA LEU A 66 11.18 -11.54 11.16
C LEU A 66 10.24 -12.06 10.08
N GLY A 67 9.69 -13.28 10.23
CA GLY A 67 8.89 -13.84 9.15
C GLY A 67 7.94 -14.97 9.47
N ASN A 68 6.87 -15.07 8.69
CA ASN A 68 5.90 -16.15 8.76
C ASN A 68 5.86 -16.89 7.42
N VAL A 69 5.75 -18.22 7.47
CA VAL A 69 5.63 -19.10 6.29
C VAL A 69 4.39 -19.97 6.48
N MET A 70 3.47 -19.92 5.51
CA MET A 70 2.23 -20.70 5.49
C MET A 70 2.13 -21.47 4.18
N LEU A 71 2.13 -22.80 4.26
CA LEU A 71 2.15 -23.66 3.08
C LEU A 71 0.77 -24.24 2.70
N GLY A 72 -0.19 -24.28 3.64
CA GLY A 72 -1.58 -24.68 3.36
C GLY A 72 -2.51 -23.49 3.12
N GLU A 73 -3.82 -23.75 3.18
CA GLU A 73 -4.84 -22.70 3.16
C GLU A 73 -4.85 -21.97 4.51
N ALA A 74 -4.48 -20.70 4.50
CA ALA A 74 -4.36 -19.92 5.72
C ALA A 74 -5.35 -18.73 5.75
N ALA A 75 -5.95 -18.48 6.91
CA ALA A 75 -6.90 -17.39 7.09
C ALA A 75 -6.67 -16.59 8.38
N GLY A 76 -6.89 -15.27 8.30
CA GLY A 76 -6.87 -14.37 9.47
C GLY A 76 -5.87 -13.21 9.35
N ILE A 77 -4.99 -13.03 10.34
CA ILE A 77 -3.98 -11.95 10.36
C ILE A 77 -2.57 -12.56 10.38
N ASN A 78 -1.76 -12.25 9.38
CA ASN A 78 -0.37 -12.67 9.28
C ASN A 78 0.53 -11.44 9.34
N ALA A 79 1.26 -11.25 10.44
CA ALA A 79 2.08 -10.06 10.66
C ALA A 79 3.52 -10.43 11.02
N ALA A 80 4.46 -9.93 10.23
CA ALA A 80 5.88 -10.13 10.41
C ALA A 80 6.63 -8.81 10.26
N GLY A 81 7.74 -8.65 10.98
CA GLY A 81 8.56 -7.45 10.83
C GLY A 81 9.19 -7.31 9.44
N LEU A 82 9.53 -8.41 8.77
CA LEU A 82 10.16 -8.38 7.45
C LEU A 82 9.33 -9.07 6.37
N ILE A 83 9.09 -10.38 6.47
CA ILE A 83 8.59 -11.19 5.36
C ILE A 83 7.40 -12.06 5.77
N ASN A 84 6.31 -12.00 5.02
CA ASN A 84 5.28 -13.03 5.02
C ASN A 84 5.32 -13.79 3.69
N TYR A 85 5.32 -15.12 3.77
CA TYR A 85 5.11 -16.00 2.63
C TYR A 85 3.87 -16.87 2.87
N SER A 86 2.99 -16.92 1.88
CA SER A 86 1.78 -17.74 1.89
C SER A 86 1.51 -18.37 0.52
N GLU A 87 0.96 -19.58 0.49
CA GLU A 87 0.48 -20.17 -0.77
C GLU A 87 -0.94 -19.69 -1.08
N ASP A 88 -1.91 -19.98 -0.20
CA ASP A 88 -3.27 -19.45 -0.27
C ASP A 88 -3.60 -18.73 1.04
N TYR A 89 -3.88 -17.42 0.95
CA TYR A 89 -4.14 -16.60 2.13
C TYR A 89 -5.45 -15.82 2.03
N SER A 90 -6.30 -15.96 3.04
CA SER A 90 -7.56 -15.22 3.18
C SER A 90 -7.53 -14.33 4.42
N GLY A 91 -7.24 -13.03 4.26
CA GLY A 91 -7.21 -12.11 5.39
C GLY A 91 -6.32 -10.90 5.20
N ILE A 92 -5.54 -10.56 6.24
CA ILE A 92 -4.62 -9.41 6.25
C ILE A 92 -3.19 -9.89 6.43
N GLU A 93 -2.31 -9.56 5.49
CA GLU A 93 -0.86 -9.75 5.60
C GLU A 93 -0.17 -8.40 5.83
N ILE A 94 0.69 -8.32 6.85
CA ILE A 94 1.43 -7.09 7.21
C ILE A 94 2.91 -7.41 7.36
N GLY A 95 3.76 -6.76 6.58
CA GLY A 95 5.21 -6.91 6.64
C GLY A 95 5.91 -5.98 5.67
N LEU A 96 7.25 -5.91 5.68
CA LEU A 96 7.95 -5.12 4.66
C LEU A 96 7.76 -5.73 3.26
N LEU A 97 7.76 -7.06 3.20
CA LEU A 97 7.55 -7.86 1.99
C LEU A 97 6.47 -8.91 2.26
N ASN A 98 5.36 -8.85 1.51
CA ASN A 98 4.34 -9.90 1.50
C ASN A 98 4.40 -10.64 0.16
N VAL A 99 4.49 -11.96 0.20
CA VAL A 99 4.55 -12.83 -0.99
C VAL A 99 3.47 -13.89 -0.86
N ALA A 100 2.50 -13.87 -1.77
CA ALA A 100 1.43 -14.87 -1.85
C ALA A 100 1.41 -15.53 -3.23
N GLN A 101 0.95 -16.78 -3.34
CA GLN A 101 0.51 -17.27 -4.66
C GLN A 101 -0.91 -16.77 -4.94
N LYS A 102 -1.83 -17.04 -4.02
CA LYS A 102 -3.21 -16.52 -4.03
C LYS A 102 -3.47 -15.77 -2.73
N ALA A 103 -4.03 -14.58 -2.86
CA ALA A 103 -4.45 -13.77 -1.73
C ALA A 103 -5.88 -13.25 -1.92
N TYR A 104 -6.69 -13.39 -0.88
CA TYR A 104 -8.02 -12.82 -0.75
C TYR A 104 -8.02 -11.89 0.46
N GLY A 105 -8.14 -10.58 0.23
CA GLY A 105 -8.10 -9.59 1.32
C GLY A 105 -7.03 -8.53 1.13
N MET A 106 -6.24 -8.24 2.16
CA MET A 106 -5.37 -7.06 2.19
C MET A 106 -3.91 -7.43 2.42
N GLN A 107 -3.01 -6.88 1.61
CA GLN A 107 -1.57 -6.93 1.85
C GLN A 107 -1.07 -5.52 2.16
N ILE A 108 -0.41 -5.32 3.29
CA ILE A 108 0.16 -4.04 3.72
C ILE A 108 1.67 -4.23 3.84
N GLY A 109 2.43 -3.54 2.99
CA GLY A 109 3.88 -3.59 3.05
C GLY A 109 4.57 -2.60 2.13
N LEU A 110 5.90 -2.50 2.21
CA LEU A 110 6.63 -1.71 1.21
C LEU A 110 6.52 -2.38 -0.16
N PHE A 111 6.63 -3.71 -0.16
CA PHE A 111 6.56 -4.55 -1.35
C PHE A 111 5.51 -5.64 -1.15
N ASN A 112 4.56 -5.73 -2.08
CA ASN A 112 3.61 -6.83 -2.12
C ASN A 112 3.79 -7.59 -3.44
N TYR A 113 3.74 -8.91 -3.37
CA TYR A 113 3.74 -9.80 -4.51
C TYR A 113 2.60 -10.82 -4.37
N ALA A 114 1.81 -10.97 -5.43
CA ALA A 114 0.86 -12.06 -5.55
C ALA A 114 0.82 -12.60 -6.99
N GLU A 115 0.60 -13.89 -7.19
CA GLU A 115 0.24 -14.37 -8.53
C GLU A 115 -1.19 -13.94 -8.86
N SER A 116 -2.12 -14.16 -7.92
CA SER A 116 -3.49 -13.66 -7.96
C SER A 116 -3.84 -12.96 -6.64
N LEU A 117 -4.44 -11.77 -6.73
CA LEU A 117 -4.91 -11.03 -5.57
C LEU A 117 -6.32 -10.47 -5.80
N GLU A 118 -7.27 -11.00 -5.05
CA GLU A 118 -8.61 -10.47 -4.91
C GLU A 118 -8.71 -9.62 -3.63
N GLY A 119 -8.34 -8.35 -3.76
CA GLY A 119 -8.48 -7.40 -2.66
C GLY A 119 -7.53 -6.21 -2.77
N LEU A 120 -7.09 -5.67 -1.64
CA LEU A 120 -6.39 -4.38 -1.56
C LEU A 120 -4.91 -4.57 -1.24
N PRO A 121 -4.00 -4.36 -2.22
CA PRO A 121 -2.58 -4.25 -1.93
C PRO A 121 -2.22 -2.79 -1.62
N ILE A 122 -1.78 -2.51 -0.39
CA ILE A 122 -1.24 -1.21 0.03
C ILE A 122 0.27 -1.33 0.10
N GLY A 123 0.97 -0.59 -0.74
CA GLY A 123 2.43 -0.53 -0.65
C GLY A 123 3.09 0.47 -1.58
N LEU A 124 4.41 0.61 -1.44
CA LEU A 124 5.18 1.44 -2.36
C LEU A 124 5.13 0.85 -3.77
N ILE A 125 5.29 -0.48 -3.86
CA ILE A 125 5.12 -1.24 -5.08
C ILE A 125 4.35 -2.52 -4.75
N SER A 126 3.28 -2.78 -5.51
CA SER A 126 2.50 -4.00 -5.38
C SER A 126 2.39 -4.69 -6.73
N PHE A 127 3.06 -5.83 -6.89
CA PHE A 127 3.06 -6.60 -8.12
C PHE A 127 2.06 -7.74 -8.03
N VAL A 128 1.04 -7.72 -8.90
CA VAL A 128 0.10 -8.83 -9.08
C VAL A 128 0.29 -9.37 -10.49
N ARG A 129 0.67 -10.64 -10.65
CA ARG A 129 1.14 -11.20 -11.94
C ARG A 129 0.17 -10.95 -13.10
N ASP A 130 -1.12 -11.06 -12.82
CA ASP A 130 -2.18 -10.88 -13.82
C ASP A 130 -2.38 -9.42 -14.28
N TYR A 131 -1.77 -8.45 -13.58
CA TYR A 131 -1.93 -7.03 -13.82
C TYR A 131 -0.57 -6.35 -14.05
N PRO A 132 -0.27 -5.91 -15.28
CA PRO A 132 1.02 -5.32 -15.59
C PRO A 132 1.18 -3.97 -14.89
N LEU A 133 2.44 -3.65 -14.56
CA LEU A 133 2.86 -2.32 -14.17
C LEU A 133 2.56 -1.33 -15.32
N ARG A 134 2.00 -0.17 -14.99
CA ARG A 134 1.69 0.88 -15.97
C ARG A 134 2.41 2.18 -15.64
N LEU A 135 2.61 2.99 -16.67
CA LEU A 135 3.14 4.34 -16.55
C LEU A 135 2.02 5.35 -16.81
N ASP A 136 1.79 6.23 -15.84
CA ASP A 136 0.85 7.33 -15.96
C ASP A 136 1.65 8.62 -16.17
N PHE A 137 1.30 9.37 -17.22
CA PHE A 137 1.81 10.70 -17.52
C PHE A 137 0.65 11.68 -17.44
N TRP A 138 0.75 12.72 -16.62
CA TRP A 138 -0.30 13.73 -16.56
C TRP A 138 0.22 15.13 -16.35
N TRP A 139 -0.61 16.06 -16.77
CA TRP A 139 -0.55 17.46 -16.41
C TRP A 139 -1.71 17.77 -15.46
N SER A 140 -1.50 18.68 -14.51
CA SER A 140 -2.57 19.15 -13.61
C SER A 140 -2.50 20.64 -13.34
N GLU A 141 -3.54 21.17 -12.70
CA GLU A 141 -3.67 22.58 -12.31
C GLU A 141 -2.48 23.11 -11.51
N THR A 142 -1.74 22.25 -10.81
CA THR A 142 -0.50 22.61 -10.11
C THR A 142 0.65 22.96 -11.06
N ALA A 143 0.34 23.23 -12.34
CA ALA A 143 1.23 23.29 -13.49
C ALA A 143 2.25 22.14 -13.57
N ALA A 144 1.96 21.04 -12.89
CA ALA A 144 2.90 19.96 -12.69
C ALA A 144 2.78 18.96 -13.82
N LEU A 145 3.89 18.75 -14.54
CA LEU A 145 4.09 17.58 -15.37
C LEU A 145 4.52 16.44 -14.47
N SER A 146 3.80 15.32 -14.54
CA SER A 146 3.93 14.23 -13.59
C SER A 146 4.12 12.91 -14.31
N VAL A 147 4.94 12.06 -13.73
CA VAL A 147 5.16 10.67 -14.15
C VAL A 147 4.93 9.79 -12.93
N ALA A 148 4.15 8.72 -13.06
CA ALA A 148 4.02 7.72 -12.01
C ALA A 148 4.09 6.29 -12.49
N LEU A 149 4.62 5.45 -11.60
CA LEU A 149 4.48 4.01 -11.66
C LEU A 149 3.16 3.63 -10.99
N ARG A 150 2.30 2.93 -11.74
CA ARG A 150 1.05 2.35 -11.25
C ARG A 150 1.24 0.85 -11.07
N SER A 151 1.00 0.35 -9.86
CA SER A 151 1.14 -1.06 -9.48
C SER A 151 -0.06 -1.52 -8.65
N GLY A 152 -0.50 -2.77 -8.76
CA GLY A 152 -1.63 -3.30 -8.00
C GLY A 152 -2.39 -4.36 -8.78
N ASN A 153 -3.70 -4.41 -8.61
CA ASN A 153 -4.59 -5.30 -9.38
C ASN A 153 -5.59 -4.50 -10.22
N GLY A 154 -6.55 -5.20 -10.84
CA GLY A 154 -7.56 -4.60 -11.71
C GLY A 154 -8.56 -3.69 -11.01
N ARG A 155 -8.61 -3.68 -9.68
CA ARG A 155 -9.56 -2.88 -8.89
C ARG A 155 -8.90 -1.83 -8.02
N TYR A 156 -7.70 -2.08 -7.51
CA TYR A 156 -6.96 -1.21 -6.61
C TYR A 156 -5.52 -1.07 -7.04
N TYR A 157 -4.98 0.14 -6.92
CA TYR A 157 -3.63 0.44 -7.36
C TYR A 157 -2.93 1.42 -6.42
N ASN A 158 -1.61 1.30 -6.36
CA ASN A 158 -0.69 2.23 -5.76
C ASN A 158 -0.07 3.08 -6.87
N LEU A 159 0.22 4.34 -6.56
CA LEU A 159 0.93 5.28 -7.41
C LEU A 159 2.20 5.72 -6.69
N LEU A 160 3.33 5.68 -7.39
CA LEU A 160 4.55 6.37 -6.98
C LEU A 160 4.87 7.41 -8.05
N ALA A 161 4.77 8.68 -7.68
CA ALA A 161 4.78 9.81 -8.60
C ALA A 161 5.97 10.74 -8.34
N ILE A 162 6.55 11.25 -9.41
CA ILE A 162 7.39 12.45 -9.40
C ILE A 162 6.74 13.50 -10.29
N SER A 163 6.68 14.74 -9.82
CA SER A 163 6.10 15.84 -10.60
C SER A 163 6.99 17.06 -10.55
N ALA A 164 7.08 17.81 -11.64
CA ALA A 164 7.83 19.05 -11.72
C ALA A 164 6.94 20.14 -12.31
N ASN A 165 7.05 21.35 -11.78
CA ASN A 165 6.37 22.52 -12.31
C ASN A 165 7.40 23.44 -13.01
N PRO A 166 7.48 23.41 -14.36
CA PRO A 166 8.40 24.26 -15.10
C PRO A 166 7.80 25.63 -15.48
N TYR A 167 6.55 25.92 -15.12
CA TYR A 167 5.81 27.08 -15.62
C TYR A 167 5.68 28.23 -14.62
N GLN A 168 6.00 27.99 -13.34
CA GLN A 168 6.03 29.02 -12.29
C GLN A 168 7.39 29.72 -12.23
N GLU A 169 7.42 30.94 -11.67
CA GLU A 169 8.67 31.71 -11.49
C GLU A 169 9.67 30.98 -10.58
N ASN A 170 9.17 30.27 -9.56
CA ASN A 170 9.95 29.41 -8.70
C ASN A 170 9.80 27.95 -9.16
N PHE A 171 10.93 27.25 -9.31
CA PHE A 171 10.90 25.83 -9.65
C PHE A 171 10.53 25.02 -8.41
N HIS A 172 9.48 24.21 -8.54
CA HIS A 172 9.10 23.24 -7.52
C HIS A 172 8.96 21.85 -8.14
N TRP A 173 9.31 20.85 -7.33
CA TRP A 173 9.12 19.45 -7.67
C TRP A 173 8.49 18.71 -6.49
N THR A 174 7.86 17.58 -6.78
CA THR A 174 7.16 16.78 -5.78
C THR A 174 7.49 15.32 -5.94
N VAL A 175 7.54 14.62 -4.81
CA VAL A 175 7.48 13.16 -4.76
C VAL A 175 6.18 12.80 -4.06
N GLY A 176 5.42 11.88 -4.64
CA GLY A 176 4.15 11.48 -4.07
C GLY A 176 3.89 9.99 -4.08
N TRP A 177 3.12 9.55 -3.10
CA TRP A 177 2.56 8.21 -3.04
C TRP A 177 1.04 8.31 -3.01
N GLY A 178 0.35 7.38 -3.66
CA GLY A 178 -1.10 7.38 -3.70
C GLY A 178 -1.71 5.99 -3.75
N LEU A 179 -2.99 5.94 -3.38
CA LEU A 179 -3.82 4.75 -3.44
C LEU A 179 -5.10 5.08 -4.20
N GLY A 180 -5.50 4.20 -5.11
CA GLY A 180 -6.66 4.40 -5.93
C GLY A 180 -7.47 3.14 -6.19
N ARG A 181 -8.67 3.37 -6.69
CA ARG A 181 -9.63 2.36 -7.12
C ARG A 181 -9.95 2.60 -8.59
N ALA A 182 -9.91 1.53 -9.36
CA ALA A 182 -10.33 1.50 -10.76
C ALA A 182 -11.71 0.85 -10.87
N GLU A 183 -12.62 1.48 -11.61
CA GLU A 183 -13.97 0.98 -11.84
C GLU A 183 -14.32 1.04 -13.34
N GLY A 184 -14.46 -0.13 -13.96
CA GLY A 184 -14.87 -0.22 -15.36
C GLY A 184 -16.34 0.18 -15.51
N LEU A 185 -16.62 1.14 -16.39
CA LEU A 185 -17.99 1.59 -16.71
C LEU A 185 -18.55 0.87 -17.95
N SER A 186 -17.71 0.68 -18.96
CA SER A 186 -18.05 -0.02 -20.20
C SER A 186 -16.81 -0.73 -20.75
N ARG A 187 -16.93 -1.34 -21.93
CA ARG A 187 -15.79 -2.05 -22.57
C ARG A 187 -14.57 -1.16 -22.81
N ASN A 188 -14.76 0.15 -23.01
CA ASN A 188 -13.69 1.08 -23.40
C ASN A 188 -13.65 2.34 -22.52
N SER A 189 -14.30 2.32 -21.35
CA SER A 189 -14.33 3.47 -20.44
C SER A 189 -14.32 3.06 -18.98
N TYR A 190 -13.66 3.86 -18.16
CA TYR A 190 -13.53 3.63 -16.72
C TYR A 190 -13.68 4.92 -15.94
N LEU A 191 -13.96 4.76 -14.65
CA LEU A 191 -13.91 5.80 -13.64
C LEU A 191 -12.90 5.36 -12.58
N ASP A 192 -11.79 6.08 -12.49
CA ASP A 192 -10.81 5.88 -11.42
C ASP A 192 -11.05 6.92 -10.32
N THR A 193 -10.77 6.57 -9.08
CA THR A 193 -10.69 7.55 -7.97
C THR A 193 -9.44 7.26 -7.16
N ASP A 194 -8.62 8.27 -6.90
CA ASP A 194 -7.42 8.11 -6.09
C ASP A 194 -7.13 9.27 -5.17
N PHE A 195 -6.45 8.94 -4.08
CA PHE A 195 -5.92 9.86 -3.10
C PHE A 195 -4.39 9.79 -3.15
N MET A 196 -3.74 10.94 -3.19
CA MET A 196 -2.29 11.07 -3.25
C MET A 196 -1.79 12.03 -2.19
N ILE A 197 -0.62 11.72 -1.66
CA ILE A 197 0.15 12.53 -0.72
C ILE A 197 1.44 12.91 -1.44
N HIS A 198 1.70 14.20 -1.58
CA HIS A 198 2.90 14.74 -2.21
C HIS A 198 3.69 15.58 -1.21
N GLN A 199 4.98 15.31 -1.06
CA GLN A 199 5.91 16.27 -0.49
C GLN A 199 6.32 17.25 -1.58
N VAL A 200 6.21 18.55 -1.31
CA VAL A 200 6.60 19.63 -2.23
C VAL A 200 7.96 20.18 -1.81
N TYR A 201 8.86 20.32 -2.77
CA TYR A 201 10.21 20.85 -2.59
C TYR A 201 10.37 22.11 -3.45
N SER A 202 10.87 23.18 -2.85
CA SER A 202 11.18 24.47 -3.49
C SER A 202 12.66 24.58 -3.82
N ASP A 203 12.99 25.27 -4.92
CA ASP A 203 14.39 25.58 -5.26
C ASP A 203 14.98 26.57 -4.26
N GLY A 204 16.12 26.22 -3.64
CA GLY A 204 16.78 27.02 -2.59
C GLY A 204 16.28 26.78 -1.16
N GLY A 205 15.20 26.01 -0.96
CA GLY A 205 14.72 25.58 0.36
C GLY A 205 15.54 24.41 0.92
N GLY A 206 15.78 24.40 2.23
CA GLY A 206 16.37 23.25 2.91
C GLY A 206 15.41 22.05 2.94
N LEU A 207 15.89 20.89 3.39
CA LEU A 207 15.02 19.73 3.67
C LEU A 207 14.01 19.99 4.81
N ASP A 208 14.10 21.14 5.47
CA ASP A 208 13.31 21.55 6.62
C ASP A 208 11.96 22.21 6.23
N ASP A 209 11.75 22.56 4.95
CA ASP A 209 10.48 23.12 4.49
C ASP A 209 9.41 22.03 4.37
N HIS A 210 8.44 22.04 5.28
CA HIS A 210 7.36 21.06 5.35
C HIS A 210 6.14 21.48 4.52
N ASN A 211 6.20 21.24 3.21
CA ASN A 211 5.09 21.49 2.30
C ASN A 211 4.42 20.17 1.88
N LEU A 212 3.23 19.90 2.41
CA LEU A 212 2.46 18.67 2.16
C LEU A 212 1.23 18.98 1.31
N LEU A 213 1.19 18.42 0.10
CA LEU A 213 0.06 18.52 -0.81
C LEU A 213 -0.72 17.21 -0.84
N LEU A 214 -1.97 17.24 -0.38
CA LEU A 214 -2.93 16.15 -0.55
C LEU A 214 -3.77 16.40 -1.80
N LYS A 215 -3.92 15.38 -2.64
CA LYS A 215 -4.68 15.47 -3.89
C LYS A 215 -5.66 14.31 -3.97
N LEU A 216 -6.95 14.62 -4.10
CA LEU A 216 -8.00 13.65 -4.43
C LEU A 216 -8.40 13.84 -5.89
N ARG A 217 -8.46 12.77 -6.67
CA ARG A 217 -8.80 12.82 -8.10
C ARG A 217 -9.95 11.88 -8.41
N ALA A 218 -10.87 12.33 -9.25
CA ALA A 218 -11.88 11.49 -9.89
C ALA A 218 -11.67 11.55 -11.40
N LEU A 219 -11.30 10.44 -12.04
CA LEU A 219 -10.81 10.40 -13.41
C LEU A 219 -11.76 9.62 -14.28
N TYR A 220 -12.31 10.25 -15.31
CA TYR A 220 -12.95 9.52 -16.39
C TYR A 220 -11.92 9.25 -17.48
N GLY A 221 -11.78 7.99 -17.87
CA GLY A 221 -10.84 7.59 -18.91
C GLY A 221 -11.45 6.71 -19.98
N ARG A 222 -10.76 6.66 -21.12
CA ARG A 222 -11.11 5.81 -22.26
C ARG A 222 -9.89 5.11 -22.82
N ASN A 223 -10.08 3.83 -23.13
CA ASN A 223 -9.08 3.04 -23.85
C ASN A 223 -9.14 3.43 -25.33
N LEU A 224 -8.08 4.07 -25.84
CA LEU A 224 -7.97 4.42 -27.26
C LEU A 224 -7.43 3.24 -28.07
N TYR A 225 -6.42 2.57 -27.52
CA TYR A 225 -5.77 1.39 -28.08
C TYR A 225 -5.51 0.37 -26.95
N GLU A 226 -5.07 -0.83 -27.28
CA GLU A 226 -4.85 -1.92 -26.30
C GLU A 226 -3.91 -1.54 -25.14
N ARG A 227 -3.00 -0.57 -25.35
CA ARG A 227 -1.99 -0.11 -24.38
C ARG A 227 -1.96 1.40 -24.19
N LEU A 228 -2.98 2.11 -24.65
CA LEU A 228 -3.00 3.57 -24.54
C LEU A 228 -4.38 4.05 -24.12
N ASP A 229 -4.41 4.63 -22.92
CA ASP A 229 -5.60 5.23 -22.36
C ASP A 229 -5.41 6.75 -22.25
N ILE A 230 -6.48 7.50 -22.46
CA ILE A 230 -6.54 8.93 -22.12
C ILE A 230 -7.52 9.13 -20.98
N TYR A 231 -7.24 10.08 -20.11
CA TYR A 231 -8.13 10.41 -19.01
C TYR A 231 -8.12 11.90 -18.68
N ALA A 232 -9.23 12.33 -18.09
CA ALA A 232 -9.44 13.68 -17.62
C ALA A 232 -10.32 13.64 -16.37
N GLY A 233 -10.18 14.64 -15.50
CA GLY A 233 -11.07 14.73 -14.36
C GLY A 233 -10.81 15.91 -13.43
N PRO A 234 -11.75 16.19 -12.52
CA PRO A 234 -11.54 17.14 -11.45
C PRO A 234 -10.54 16.62 -10.40
N THR A 235 -9.86 17.56 -9.76
CA THR A 235 -9.02 17.33 -8.58
C THR A 235 -9.49 18.20 -7.42
N LEU A 236 -9.25 17.74 -6.21
CA LEU A 236 -9.36 18.54 -4.99
C LEU A 236 -8.01 18.53 -4.30
N ASN A 237 -7.50 19.73 -4.01
CA ASN A 237 -6.18 19.92 -3.43
C ASN A 237 -6.28 20.50 -2.03
N LEU A 238 -5.41 20.02 -1.15
CA LEU A 238 -5.21 20.57 0.18
C LEU A 238 -3.71 20.70 0.42
N LEU A 239 -3.21 21.93 0.53
CA LEU A 239 -1.81 22.21 0.80
C LEU A 239 -1.67 22.67 2.26
N PHE A 240 -0.81 21.99 3.00
CA PHE A 240 -0.28 22.44 4.29
C PHE A 240 1.10 23.00 4.02
N SER A 241 1.30 24.28 4.34
CA SER A 241 2.56 24.94 4.05
C SER A 241 2.87 26.02 5.06
N GLU A 242 4.16 26.14 5.42
CA GLU A 242 4.70 27.20 6.28
C GLU A 242 5.37 28.33 5.46
N SER A 243 5.78 28.05 4.22
CA SER A 243 6.58 28.96 3.39
C SER A 243 6.01 29.21 1.97
N GLU A 244 5.04 28.41 1.53
CA GLU A 244 4.47 28.45 0.19
C GLU A 244 2.97 28.80 0.22
N SER A 245 2.54 29.56 -0.77
CA SER A 245 1.14 29.85 -1.04
C SER A 245 0.62 29.03 -2.22
N ALA A 246 -0.71 28.81 -2.28
CA ALA A 246 -1.28 27.94 -3.31
C ALA A 246 -1.10 28.48 -4.74
N ASP A 247 -0.97 29.79 -4.92
CA ASP A 247 -0.69 30.46 -6.19
C ASP A 247 0.77 30.28 -6.67
N ASN A 248 1.71 29.95 -5.77
CA ASN A 248 3.06 29.53 -6.15
C ASN A 248 3.08 28.06 -6.62
N VAL A 249 2.21 27.22 -6.06
CA VAL A 249 2.17 25.78 -6.36
C VAL A 249 1.20 25.45 -7.51
N ALA A 250 0.22 26.31 -7.79
CA ALA A 250 -0.80 26.09 -8.81
C ALA A 250 -1.08 27.29 -9.71
N LEU A 251 -1.51 27.01 -10.94
CA LEU A 251 -1.88 28.01 -11.95
C LEU A 251 -3.06 28.89 -11.50
N TRP A 252 -3.92 28.33 -10.65
CA TRP A 252 -4.92 29.06 -9.90
C TRP A 252 -5.09 28.42 -8.53
N GLY A 253 -5.37 29.27 -7.56
CA GLY A 253 -5.55 28.89 -6.17
C GLY A 253 -5.86 30.15 -5.35
N PRO A 254 -6.30 29.98 -4.10
CA PRO A 254 -6.47 31.12 -3.22
C PRO A 254 -5.10 31.68 -2.84
N GLU A 255 -4.90 32.99 -3.05
CA GLU A 255 -3.69 33.70 -2.60
C GLU A 255 -3.56 33.68 -1.07
N ASN A 256 -4.70 33.68 -0.36
CA ASN A 256 -4.75 33.61 1.10
C ASN A 256 -5.10 32.21 1.58
N PRO A 257 -4.55 31.77 2.73
CA PRO A 257 -4.91 30.48 3.31
C PRO A 257 -6.41 30.45 3.63
N THR A 258 -7.04 29.30 3.36
CA THR A 258 -8.42 29.03 3.77
C THR A 258 -8.54 28.95 5.29
N TRP A 259 -7.49 28.44 5.95
CA TRP A 259 -7.32 28.49 7.39
C TRP A 259 -5.86 28.64 7.75
N GLU A 260 -5.57 29.29 8.86
CA GLU A 260 -4.21 29.57 9.31
C GLU A 260 -4.09 29.24 10.81
N ARG A 261 -2.99 28.59 11.20
CA ARG A 261 -2.69 28.29 12.60
C ARG A 261 -1.20 28.40 12.85
N GLY A 262 -0.79 29.45 13.55
CA GLY A 262 0.63 29.76 13.73
C GLY A 262 1.23 30.14 12.39
N ASP A 263 2.37 29.54 12.05
CA ASP A 263 3.06 29.82 10.79
C ASP A 263 2.57 28.92 9.63
N THR A 264 1.68 27.95 9.89
CA THR A 264 1.16 27.04 8.85
C THR A 264 -0.16 27.56 8.25
N GLY A 265 -0.15 27.80 6.94
CA GLY A 265 -1.33 28.02 6.12
C GLY A 265 -1.90 26.71 5.56
N ILE A 266 -3.23 26.59 5.56
CA ILE A 266 -3.97 25.55 4.86
C ILE A 266 -4.69 26.16 3.68
N TYR A 267 -4.38 25.69 2.47
CA TYR A 267 -4.99 26.15 1.24
C TYR A 267 -5.82 25.03 0.61
N PHE A 268 -7.03 25.35 0.17
CA PHE A 268 -7.91 24.41 -0.52
C PHE A 268 -8.35 24.98 -1.86
N TRP A 269 -8.26 24.18 -2.93
CA TRP A 269 -8.77 24.60 -4.23
C TRP A 269 -9.18 23.40 -5.11
N PRO A 270 -10.18 23.60 -5.98
CA PRO A 270 -10.50 22.65 -7.04
C PRO A 270 -9.52 22.81 -8.21
N GLY A 271 -9.26 21.69 -8.88
CA GLY A 271 -8.37 21.63 -10.03
C GLY A 271 -8.85 20.70 -11.13
N ILE A 272 -7.99 20.49 -12.12
CA ILE A 272 -8.23 19.59 -13.24
C ILE A 272 -6.95 18.85 -13.60
N VAL A 273 -7.12 17.61 -14.02
CA VAL A 273 -6.03 16.77 -14.50
C VAL A 273 -6.37 16.24 -15.89
N LEU A 274 -5.34 16.17 -16.73
CA LEU A 274 -5.38 15.58 -18.07
C LEU A 274 -4.17 14.68 -18.21
N GLY A 275 -4.38 13.44 -18.64
CA GLY A 275 -3.28 12.48 -18.70
C GLY A 275 -3.48 11.35 -19.70
N VAL A 276 -2.39 10.62 -19.86
CA VAL A 276 -2.24 9.45 -20.71
C VAL A 276 -1.66 8.33 -19.86
N ARG A 277 -2.10 7.10 -20.10
CA ARG A 277 -1.59 5.90 -19.44
C ARG A 277 -1.11 4.89 -20.47
N TYR A 278 0.05 4.30 -20.21
CA TYR A 278 0.71 3.28 -21.03
C TYR A 278 0.97 2.00 -20.22
#